data_AF-Q5E606-F1
#
_entry.id   AF-Q5E606-F1
#
_cell.length_a   1.000
_cell.length_b   1.000
_cell.length_c   1.000
_cell.angle_alpha   90.00
_cell.angle_beta   90.00
_cell.angle_gamma   90.00
#
_symmetry.space_group_name_H-M   'P 1'
#
loop_
_entity.id
_entity.type
_entity.pdbx_description
1 polymer ?
#
loop_
_entity_poly.entity_id
_entity_poly.type
_entity_poly.pdbx_seq_one_letter_code
_entity_poly.pdbx_strand_id
1 'polypeptide(L)'
;MMIKIINSNKALRNLVFIFIFVGAIGLLLSLLSIIMTMLNNETYNLNVCLTSSCMKYTYGLFEYSLKIINITITCLTSIATIGGIFVALLSYVSTSNSSALNNHISHFKIFNDYLVFEISKSDRLNVSAIDIFKLYNLIFSSSRSGNMDVSKQYKQVVESLNQEINNSNQYVQEAEPESFRYKNHQVRMISRFESFGIQLNFHPRNDFYEIEGQLLELISTINQAFCTDSMLPNIVHRKYI
;
A
#
# COMPACT_ATOMS: atom_id res chain seq x y z
N MET A 1 26.97 -13.57 -3.58
CA MET A 1 25.61 -12.99 -3.72
C MET A 1 24.89 -12.91 -2.37
N MET A 2 24.83 -14.00 -1.58
CA MET A 2 24.20 -14.04 -0.24
C MET A 2 24.73 -12.98 0.76
N ILE A 3 26.04 -12.77 0.80
CA ILE A 3 26.69 -11.76 1.68
C ILE A 3 26.27 -10.32 1.35
N LYS A 4 25.98 -10.03 0.08
CA LYS A 4 25.54 -8.69 -0.37
C LYS A 4 24.11 -8.37 0.10
N ILE A 5 23.24 -9.38 0.11
CA ILE A 5 21.84 -9.27 0.57
C ILE A 5 21.79 -9.10 2.09
N ILE A 6 22.61 -9.86 2.83
CA ILE A 6 22.72 -9.75 4.30
C ILE A 6 23.15 -8.33 4.71
N ASN A 7 24.08 -7.70 3.98
CA ASN A 7 24.55 -6.35 4.30
C ASN A 7 23.54 -5.23 4.02
N SER A 8 22.50 -5.49 3.23
CA SER A 8 21.50 -4.46 2.90
C SER A 8 20.44 -4.29 3.99
N ASN A 9 20.20 -5.30 4.83
CA ASN A 9 19.19 -5.24 5.88
C ASN A 9 19.83 -5.42 7.26
N LYS A 10 19.92 -4.31 8.02
CA LYS A 10 20.56 -4.26 9.34
C LYS A 10 19.98 -5.30 10.31
N ALA A 11 18.67 -5.57 10.25
CA ALA A 11 18.03 -6.53 11.14
C ALA A 11 18.42 -7.98 10.82
N LEU A 12 18.43 -8.35 9.53
CA LEU A 12 18.86 -9.68 9.08
C LEU A 12 20.32 -9.93 9.42
N ARG A 13 21.18 -8.93 9.22
CA ARG A 13 22.59 -8.99 9.58
C ARG A 13 22.78 -9.25 11.07
N ASN A 14 22.11 -8.48 11.93
CA ASN A 14 22.21 -8.65 13.38
C ASN A 14 21.74 -10.04 13.83
N LEU A 15 20.67 -10.57 13.24
CA LEU A 15 20.18 -11.91 13.54
C LEU A 15 21.20 -13.00 13.19
N VAL A 16 21.82 -12.92 12.00
CA VAL A 16 22.87 -13.86 11.59
C VAL A 16 24.08 -13.79 12.53
N PHE A 17 24.50 -12.59 12.94
CA PHE A 17 25.59 -12.42 13.91
C PHE A 17 25.27 -13.05 15.27
N ILE A 18 24.08 -12.82 15.81
CA ILE A 18 23.64 -13.43 17.08
C ILE A 18 23.64 -14.96 16.97
N PHE A 19 23.13 -15.51 15.88
CA PHE A 19 23.10 -16.95 15.65
C PHE A 19 24.49 -17.58 15.65
N ILE A 20 25.44 -16.99 14.92
CA ILE A 20 26.84 -17.45 14.87
C ILE A 20 27.50 -17.32 16.23
N PHE A 21 27.27 -16.21 16.93
CA PHE A 21 27.87 -15.94 18.24
C PHE A 21 27.42 -16.96 19.31
N VAL A 22 26.13 -17.26 19.38
CA VAL A 22 25.59 -18.26 20.31
C VAL A 22 26.13 -19.65 20.00
N GLY A 23 26.20 -20.02 18.72
CA GLY A 23 26.77 -21.31 18.29
C GLY A 23 28.25 -21.43 18.66
N ALA A 24 29.04 -20.39 18.42
CA ALA A 24 30.46 -20.38 18.75
C ALA A 24 30.71 -20.52 20.26
N ILE A 25 29.95 -19.80 21.09
CA ILE A 25 30.07 -19.87 22.56
C ILE A 25 29.66 -21.26 23.06
N GLY A 26 28.53 -21.80 22.60
CA GLY A 26 28.07 -23.11 23.04
C GLY A 26 29.04 -24.24 22.70
N LEU A 27 29.63 -24.19 21.49
CA LEU A 27 30.69 -25.12 21.09
C LEU A 27 31.96 -24.96 21.93
N LEU A 28 32.40 -23.72 22.18
CA LEU A 28 33.58 -23.46 23.01
C LEU A 28 33.40 -23.99 24.43
N LEU A 29 32.24 -23.74 25.06
CA LEU A 29 31.92 -24.22 26.41
C LEU A 29 31.86 -25.75 26.48
N SER A 30 31.28 -26.39 25.45
CA SER A 30 31.25 -27.86 25.39
C SER A 30 32.65 -28.45 25.25
N LEU A 31 33.49 -27.89 24.38
CA LEU A 31 34.87 -28.35 24.21
C LEU A 31 35.70 -28.19 25.48
N LEU A 32 35.60 -27.05 26.16
CA LEU A 32 36.27 -26.82 27.44
C LEU A 32 35.81 -27.81 28.51
N SER A 33 34.50 -28.11 28.56
CA SER A 33 33.95 -29.11 29.47
C SER A 33 34.51 -30.51 29.18
N ILE A 34 34.59 -30.92 27.92
CA ILE A 34 35.15 -32.23 27.53
C ILE A 34 36.63 -32.33 27.95
N ILE A 35 37.44 -31.31 27.64
CA ILE A 35 38.87 -31.30 27.96
C ILE A 35 39.09 -31.40 29.47
N MET A 36 38.35 -30.63 30.27
CA MET A 36 38.47 -30.67 31.74
C MET A 36 38.07 -32.03 32.31
N THR A 37 37.00 -32.65 31.79
CA THR A 37 36.59 -34.00 32.20
C THR A 37 37.66 -35.04 31.83
N MET A 38 38.33 -34.89 30.67
CA MET A 38 39.37 -35.83 30.25
C MET A 38 40.62 -35.76 31.15
N LEU A 39 41.04 -34.56 31.54
CA LEU A 39 42.20 -34.35 32.39
C LEU A 39 41.95 -34.80 33.83
N ASN A 40 40.79 -34.46 34.41
CA ASN A 40 40.50 -34.74 35.81
C ASN A 40 40.25 -36.23 36.11
N ASN A 41 39.65 -36.95 35.16
CA ASN A 41 39.30 -38.36 35.35
C ASN A 41 40.31 -39.33 34.71
N GLU A 42 41.45 -38.82 34.21
CA GLU A 42 42.48 -39.60 33.49
C GLU A 42 41.94 -40.54 32.40
N THR A 43 40.81 -40.17 31.82
CA THR A 43 40.07 -41.03 30.87
C THR A 43 40.82 -41.24 29.55
N TYR A 44 41.89 -40.48 29.31
CA TYR A 44 42.81 -40.69 28.19
C TYR A 44 43.57 -42.02 28.24
N ASN A 45 43.63 -42.69 29.41
CA ASN A 45 44.26 -44.00 29.58
C ASN A 45 43.29 -45.19 29.36
N LEU A 46 42.01 -44.93 29.06
CA LEU A 46 41.01 -45.98 28.84
C LEU A 46 41.07 -46.53 27.41
N ASN A 47 40.91 -47.84 27.28
CA ASN A 47 40.77 -48.50 25.97
C ASN A 47 39.40 -48.21 25.36
N VAL A 48 39.38 -48.01 24.04
CA VAL A 48 38.13 -47.79 23.29
C VAL A 48 37.28 -49.06 23.32
N CYS A 49 36.03 -48.93 23.78
CA CYS A 49 35.02 -50.00 23.75
C CYS A 49 33.66 -49.48 23.26
N LEU A 50 32.87 -50.36 22.64
CA LEU A 50 31.54 -50.04 22.09
C LEU A 50 30.43 -50.93 22.66
N THR A 51 30.70 -51.64 23.76
CA THR A 51 29.67 -52.41 24.47
C THR A 51 28.65 -51.47 25.13
N SER A 52 27.42 -51.94 25.36
CA SER A 52 26.36 -51.14 25.98
C SER A 52 26.77 -50.56 27.34
N SER A 53 27.46 -51.35 28.17
CA SER A 53 28.01 -50.90 29.45
C SER A 53 29.05 -49.79 29.30
N CYS A 54 29.91 -49.88 28.28
CA CYS A 54 30.94 -48.89 27.99
C CYS A 54 30.35 -47.56 27.49
N MET A 55 29.33 -47.63 26.63
CA MET A 55 28.61 -46.42 26.18
C MET A 55 27.88 -45.73 27.32
N LYS A 56 27.25 -46.50 28.23
CA LYS A 56 26.56 -45.92 29.41
C LYS A 56 27.54 -45.21 30.34
N TYR A 57 28.72 -45.80 30.56
CA TYR A 57 29.79 -45.19 31.37
C TYR A 57 30.32 -43.91 30.73
N THR A 58 30.62 -43.95 29.43
CA THR A 58 31.08 -42.78 28.65
C THR A 58 30.03 -41.66 28.65
N TYR A 59 28.76 -42.00 28.45
CA TYR A 59 27.67 -41.04 28.53
C TYR A 59 27.58 -40.39 29.92
N GLY A 60 27.72 -41.16 31.01
CA GLY A 60 27.75 -40.61 32.36
C GLY A 60 28.92 -39.65 32.61
N LEU A 61 30.10 -39.94 32.05
CA LEU A 61 31.27 -39.06 32.16
C LEU A 61 31.08 -37.72 31.43
N PHE A 62 30.47 -37.73 30.24
CA PHE A 62 30.31 -36.55 29.39
C PHE A 62 28.89 -35.97 29.36
N GLU A 63 28.00 -36.42 30.26
CA GLU A 63 26.57 -36.07 30.26
C GLU A 63 26.37 -34.55 30.23
N TYR A 64 27.12 -33.82 31.06
CA TYR A 64 27.02 -32.36 31.14
C TYR A 64 27.53 -31.67 29.88
N SER A 65 28.58 -32.17 29.23
CA SER A 65 29.10 -31.61 27.98
C SER A 65 28.12 -31.81 26.82
N LEU A 66 27.47 -32.98 26.75
CA LEU A 66 26.40 -33.27 25.79
C LEU A 66 25.15 -32.44 26.07
N LYS A 67 24.83 -32.20 27.34
CA LYS A 67 23.72 -31.33 27.76
C LYS A 67 23.94 -29.88 27.33
N ILE A 68 25.17 -29.36 27.41
CA ILE A 68 25.52 -28.02 26.89
C ILE A 68 25.26 -27.92 25.38
N ILE A 69 25.65 -28.95 24.61
CA ILE A 69 25.37 -29.00 23.17
C ILE A 69 23.86 -28.99 22.92
N ASN A 70 23.10 -29.82 23.63
CA ASN A 70 21.64 -29.90 23.45
C ASN A 70 20.94 -28.58 23.80
N ILE A 71 21.36 -27.91 24.88
CA ILE A 71 20.85 -26.57 25.25
C ILE A 71 21.19 -25.56 24.15
N THR A 72 22.42 -25.60 23.61
CA THR A 72 22.85 -24.72 22.52
C THR A 72 22.01 -24.94 21.27
N ILE A 73 21.79 -26.19 20.86
CA ILE A 73 20.95 -26.54 19.70
C ILE A 73 19.51 -26.05 19.91
N THR A 74 18.94 -26.28 21.10
CA THR A 74 17.60 -25.79 21.45
C THR A 74 17.53 -24.26 21.36
N CYS A 75 18.54 -23.55 21.85
CA CYS A 75 18.63 -22.08 21.76
C CYS A 75 18.71 -21.59 20.31
N LEU A 76 19.58 -22.19 19.51
CA LEU A 76 19.72 -21.89 18.08
C LEU A 76 18.42 -22.13 17.32
N THR A 77 17.74 -23.24 17.60
CA THR A 77 16.44 -23.57 16.96
C THR A 77 15.39 -22.52 17.29
N SER A 78 15.32 -22.06 18.55
CA SER A 78 14.42 -20.98 18.96
C SER A 78 14.73 -19.66 18.26
N ILE A 79 16.01 -19.27 18.18
CA ILE A 79 16.45 -18.06 17.46
C ILE A 79 16.09 -18.16 15.98
N ALA A 80 16.35 -19.31 15.34
CA ALA A 80 16.03 -19.53 13.94
C ALA A 80 14.52 -19.47 13.68
N THR A 81 13.71 -20.04 14.58
CA THR A 81 12.25 -20.03 14.46
C THR A 81 11.69 -18.61 14.55
N ILE A 82 12.07 -17.87 15.59
CA ILE A 82 11.63 -16.47 15.78
C ILE A 82 12.14 -15.59 14.63
N GLY A 83 13.40 -15.78 14.23
CA GLY A 83 14.00 -15.08 13.10
C GLY A 83 13.30 -15.35 11.79
N GLY A 84 12.93 -16.61 11.52
CA GLY A 84 12.19 -17.02 10.34
C GLY A 84 10.83 -16.34 10.26
N ILE A 85 10.07 -16.31 11.36
CA ILE A 85 8.77 -15.62 11.46
C ILE A 85 8.95 -14.12 11.17
N PHE A 86 9.97 -13.49 11.77
CA PHE A 86 10.24 -12.07 11.58
C PHE A 86 10.60 -11.72 10.13
N VAL A 87 11.45 -12.53 9.48
CA VAL A 87 11.83 -12.34 8.07
C VAL A 87 10.62 -12.57 7.16
N ALA A 88 9.78 -13.56 7.45
CA ALA A 88 8.54 -13.79 6.71
C ALA A 88 7.60 -12.58 6.79
N LEU A 89 7.44 -12.00 7.99
CA LEU A 89 6.63 -10.78 8.18
C LEU A 89 7.19 -9.59 7.39
N LEU A 90 8.50 -9.35 7.42
CA LEU A 90 9.13 -8.28 6.63
C LEU A 90 8.93 -8.48 5.13
N SER A 91 9.02 -9.74 4.68
CA SER A 91 8.83 -10.10 3.28
C SER A 91 7.38 -9.89 2.86
N TYR A 92 6.44 -10.26 3.73
CA TYR A 92 5.02 -9.99 3.54
C TYR A 92 4.73 -8.48 3.44
N VAL A 93 5.23 -7.66 4.38
CA VAL A 93 5.04 -6.20 4.34
C VAL A 93 5.63 -5.59 3.07
N SER A 94 6.85 -5.98 2.69
CA SER A 94 7.49 -5.50 1.46
C SER A 94 6.70 -5.88 0.22
N THR A 95 6.19 -7.11 0.16
CA THR A 95 5.39 -7.61 -0.96
C THR A 95 4.05 -6.90 -1.01
N SER A 96 3.39 -6.71 0.13
CA SER A 96 2.12 -5.98 0.23
C SER A 96 2.27 -4.53 -0.22
N ASN A 97 3.31 -3.82 0.22
CA ASN A 97 3.58 -2.45 -0.24
C ASN A 97 3.87 -2.37 -1.74
N SER A 98 4.65 -3.32 -2.27
CA SER A 98 4.95 -3.37 -3.70
C SER A 98 3.70 -3.67 -4.53
N SER A 99 2.84 -4.56 -4.03
CA SER A 99 1.55 -4.89 -4.62
C SER A 99 0.61 -3.67 -4.62
N ALA A 100 0.50 -2.95 -3.51
CA ALA A 100 -0.29 -1.73 -3.41
C ALA A 100 0.15 -0.66 -4.42
N LEU A 101 1.47 -0.44 -4.57
CA LEU A 101 2.00 0.50 -5.56
C LEU A 101 1.71 0.06 -7.00
N ASN A 102 1.92 -1.22 -7.31
CA ASN A 102 1.63 -1.76 -8.64
C ASN A 102 0.13 -1.65 -8.97
N ASN A 103 -0.74 -1.92 -8.00
CA ASN A 103 -2.18 -1.76 -8.15
C ASN A 103 -2.56 -0.29 -8.38
N HIS A 104 -1.96 0.66 -7.63
CA HIS A 104 -2.14 2.09 -7.85
C HIS A 104 -1.76 2.51 -9.29
N ILE A 105 -0.60 2.08 -9.78
CA ILE A 105 -0.14 2.41 -11.13
C ILE A 105 -1.05 1.78 -12.19
N SER A 106 -1.41 0.50 -12.04
CA SER A 106 -2.27 -0.20 -12.99
C SER A 106 -3.66 0.42 -13.04
N HIS A 107 -4.25 0.71 -11.88
CA HIS A 107 -5.57 1.32 -11.80
C HIS A 107 -5.58 2.75 -12.35
N PHE A 108 -4.54 3.55 -12.05
CA PHE A 108 -4.37 4.88 -12.64
C PHE A 108 -4.28 4.81 -14.16
N LYS A 109 -3.54 3.85 -14.72
CA LYS A 109 -3.45 3.67 -16.17
C LYS A 109 -4.82 3.35 -16.79
N ILE A 110 -5.56 2.42 -16.21
CA ILE A 110 -6.92 2.07 -16.67
C ILE A 110 -7.84 3.30 -16.62
N PHE A 111 -7.80 4.05 -15.51
CA PHE A 111 -8.56 5.29 -15.35
C PHE A 111 -8.18 6.33 -16.41
N ASN A 112 -6.89 6.55 -16.63
CA ASN A 112 -6.39 7.48 -17.64
C ASN A 112 -6.84 7.09 -19.05
N ASP A 113 -6.66 5.82 -19.42
CA ASP A 113 -7.00 5.33 -20.76
C ASP A 113 -8.52 5.43 -21.01
N TYR A 114 -9.33 5.11 -19.99
CA TYR A 114 -10.78 5.28 -20.04
C TYR A 114 -11.17 6.76 -20.18
N LEU A 115 -10.59 7.64 -19.36
CA LEU A 115 -10.92 9.07 -19.37
C LEU A 115 -10.57 9.72 -20.71
N VAL A 116 -9.38 9.42 -21.26
CA VAL A 116 -8.96 9.91 -22.57
C VAL A 116 -9.90 9.41 -23.66
N PHE A 117 -10.34 8.15 -23.59
CA PHE A 117 -11.32 7.61 -24.52
C PHE A 117 -12.68 8.33 -24.42
N GLU A 118 -13.21 8.55 -23.23
CA GLU A 118 -14.47 9.28 -23.07
C GLU A 118 -14.37 10.73 -23.56
N ILE A 119 -13.28 11.44 -23.24
CA ILE A 119 -13.04 12.80 -23.75
C ILE A 119 -12.98 12.82 -25.29
N SER A 120 -12.42 11.78 -25.92
CA SER A 120 -12.32 11.72 -27.38
C SER A 120 -13.66 11.58 -28.10
N LYS A 121 -14.74 11.22 -27.38
CA LYS A 121 -16.11 11.19 -27.92
C LYS A 121 -16.76 12.57 -27.94
N SER A 122 -16.23 13.51 -27.16
CA SER A 122 -16.73 14.88 -27.05
C SER A 122 -16.04 15.79 -28.07
N ASP A 123 -16.81 16.66 -28.74
CA ASP A 123 -16.28 17.61 -29.71
C ASP A 123 -15.75 18.91 -29.07
N ARG A 124 -16.17 19.23 -27.83
CA ARG A 124 -15.80 20.48 -27.15
C ARG A 124 -14.82 20.32 -25.99
N LEU A 125 -14.51 19.08 -25.59
CA LEU A 125 -13.57 18.80 -24.51
C LEU A 125 -12.17 18.54 -25.04
N ASN A 126 -11.17 18.99 -24.29
CA ASN A 126 -9.77 18.73 -24.59
C ASN A 126 -9.10 18.07 -23.39
N VAL A 127 -8.39 16.96 -23.63
CA VAL A 127 -7.62 16.24 -22.63
C VAL A 127 -6.62 17.16 -21.92
N SER A 128 -6.02 18.12 -22.63
CA SER A 128 -5.04 19.05 -22.04
C SER A 128 -5.63 19.98 -20.99
N ALA A 129 -6.95 20.17 -20.96
CA ALA A 129 -7.64 21.00 -19.98
C ALA A 129 -7.96 20.24 -18.68
N ILE A 130 -7.69 18.93 -18.61
CA ILE A 130 -8.05 18.08 -17.48
C ILE A 130 -6.79 17.49 -16.85
N ASP A 131 -6.54 17.82 -15.60
CA ASP A 131 -5.52 17.15 -14.80
C ASP A 131 -6.05 15.79 -14.32
N ILE A 132 -5.82 14.78 -15.17
CA ILE A 132 -6.24 13.40 -14.94
C ILE A 132 -5.69 12.85 -13.62
N PHE A 133 -4.45 13.22 -13.28
CA PHE A 133 -3.80 12.73 -12.05
C PHE A 133 -4.41 13.37 -10.80
N LYS A 134 -4.71 14.68 -10.84
CA LYS A 134 -5.43 15.36 -9.76
C LYS A 134 -6.83 14.78 -9.58
N LEU A 135 -7.57 14.58 -10.68
CA LEU A 135 -8.90 13.97 -10.63
C LEU A 135 -8.85 12.56 -10.04
N TYR A 136 -7.90 11.73 -10.49
CA TYR A 136 -7.70 10.39 -9.97
C TYR A 136 -7.40 10.38 -8.47
N ASN A 137 -6.48 11.24 -8.00
CA ASN A 137 -6.15 11.31 -6.58
C ASN A 137 -7.26 11.93 -5.73
N LEU A 138 -8.12 12.77 -6.33
CA LEU A 138 -9.32 13.25 -5.68
C LEU A 138 -10.29 12.09 -5.44
N ILE A 139 -10.53 11.23 -6.43
CA ILE A 139 -11.41 10.06 -6.30
C ILE A 139 -10.78 9.01 -5.37
N PHE A 140 -9.53 8.62 -5.60
CA PHE A 140 -8.85 7.50 -4.92
C PHE A 140 -7.63 7.96 -4.10
N SER A 141 -7.86 8.81 -3.10
CA SER A 141 -6.80 9.47 -2.32
C SER A 141 -5.90 8.50 -1.54
N SER A 142 -6.39 7.29 -1.24
CA SER A 142 -5.67 6.26 -0.49
C SER A 142 -5.18 5.08 -1.36
N SER A 143 -5.20 5.23 -2.69
CA SER A 143 -4.82 4.15 -3.62
C SER A 143 -3.38 3.67 -3.44
N ARG A 144 -2.45 4.56 -3.03
CA ARG A 144 -1.05 4.21 -2.76
C ARG A 144 -0.86 3.29 -1.55
N SER A 145 -1.79 3.29 -0.60
CA SER A 145 -1.83 2.33 0.51
C SER A 145 -2.65 1.08 0.19
N GLY A 146 -3.07 0.92 -1.07
CA GLY A 146 -3.85 -0.22 -1.53
C GLY A 146 -5.37 -0.09 -1.32
N ASN A 147 -5.86 1.06 -0.86
CA ASN A 147 -7.29 1.32 -0.73
C ASN A 147 -7.84 2.07 -1.97
N MET A 148 -8.73 1.42 -2.72
CA MET A 148 -9.40 1.97 -3.91
C MET A 148 -10.82 2.49 -3.62
N ASP A 149 -11.15 2.76 -2.35
CA ASP A 149 -12.41 3.38 -1.99
C ASP A 149 -12.50 4.83 -2.49
N VAL A 150 -13.70 5.23 -2.86
CA VAL A 150 -14.02 6.62 -3.22
C VAL A 150 -13.87 7.53 -2.00
N SER A 151 -13.05 8.56 -2.14
CA SER A 151 -12.73 9.48 -1.07
C SER A 151 -13.95 10.29 -0.64
N LYS A 152 -13.99 10.63 0.66
CA LYS A 152 -15.02 11.55 1.20
C LYS A 152 -14.94 12.93 0.56
N GLN A 153 -13.73 13.37 0.21
CA GLN A 153 -13.50 14.67 -0.43
C GLN A 153 -14.14 14.71 -1.82
N TYR A 154 -14.01 13.65 -2.62
CA TYR A 154 -14.66 13.58 -3.92
C TYR A 154 -16.19 13.65 -3.79
N LYS A 155 -16.77 12.94 -2.83
CA LYS A 155 -18.22 13.00 -2.55
C LYS A 155 -18.68 14.43 -2.26
N GLN A 156 -17.95 15.15 -1.41
CA GLN A 156 -18.25 16.56 -1.09
C GLN A 156 -18.16 17.47 -2.31
N VAL A 157 -17.18 17.24 -3.20
CA VAL A 157 -17.04 18.02 -4.44
C VAL A 157 -18.21 17.75 -5.39
N VAL A 158 -18.65 16.50 -5.52
CA VAL A 158 -19.83 16.13 -6.33
C VAL A 158 -21.13 16.70 -5.72
N GLU A 159 -21.30 16.64 -4.40
CA GLU A 159 -22.43 17.27 -3.70
C GLU A 159 -22.46 18.78 -3.92
N SER A 160 -21.31 19.44 -3.83
CA SER A 160 -21.19 20.89 -4.05
C SER A 160 -21.51 21.28 -5.49
N LEU A 161 -21.11 20.47 -6.47
CA LEU A 161 -21.48 20.64 -7.88
C LEU A 161 -23.00 20.53 -8.06
N ASN A 162 -23.62 19.51 -7.48
CA ASN A 162 -25.08 19.33 -7.52
C ASN A 162 -25.84 20.48 -6.84
N GLN A 163 -25.34 21.00 -5.73
CA GLN A 163 -25.91 22.18 -5.08
C GLN A 163 -25.88 23.40 -6.00
N GLU A 164 -24.77 23.63 -6.72
CA GLU A 164 -24.66 24.74 -7.66
C GLU A 164 -25.65 24.62 -8.84
N ILE A 165 -25.81 23.40 -9.38
CA ILE A 165 -26.80 23.12 -10.43
C ILE A 165 -28.22 23.37 -9.91
N ASN A 166 -28.53 22.93 -8.68
CA ASN A 166 -29.84 23.14 -8.07
C ASN A 166 -30.14 24.63 -7.83
N ASN A 167 -29.19 25.38 -7.27
CA ASN A 167 -29.35 26.82 -7.07
C ASN A 167 -29.61 27.54 -8.40
N SER A 168 -28.83 27.19 -9.43
CA SER A 168 -28.99 27.75 -10.77
C SER A 168 -30.32 27.37 -11.43
N ASN A 169 -30.81 26.15 -11.19
CA ASN A 169 -32.14 25.71 -11.60
C ASN A 169 -33.25 26.52 -10.91
N GLN A 170 -33.13 26.80 -9.61
CA GLN A 170 -34.11 27.59 -8.86
C GLN A 170 -34.15 29.04 -9.34
N TYR A 171 -32.98 29.65 -9.57
CA TYR A 171 -32.89 31.01 -10.07
C TYR A 171 -33.59 31.23 -11.41
N VAL A 172 -33.58 30.25 -12.31
CA VAL A 172 -34.32 30.35 -13.58
C VAL A 172 -35.84 30.20 -13.39
N GLN A 173 -36.28 29.49 -12.35
CA GLN A 173 -37.70 29.23 -12.09
C GLN A 173 -38.41 30.35 -11.31
N GLU A 174 -37.70 31.05 -10.43
CA GLU A 174 -38.32 32.01 -9.49
C GLU A 174 -38.53 33.43 -10.05
N ALA A 175 -38.10 33.73 -11.29
CA ALA A 175 -38.41 34.97 -12.02
C ALA A 175 -38.18 36.30 -11.25
N GLU A 176 -37.31 36.32 -10.24
CA GLU A 176 -36.89 37.57 -9.58
C GLU A 176 -36.10 38.46 -10.58
N PRO A 177 -36.25 39.80 -10.60
CA PRO A 177 -35.65 40.66 -11.63
C PRO A 177 -34.10 40.71 -11.64
N GLU A 178 -33.43 40.18 -10.61
CA GLU A 178 -31.98 39.99 -10.55
C GLU A 178 -31.53 38.52 -10.73
N SER A 179 -32.48 37.62 -11.01
CA SER A 179 -32.47 36.18 -10.66
C SER A 179 -31.36 35.33 -11.25
N PHE A 180 -31.01 35.44 -12.54
CA PHE A 180 -29.97 34.59 -13.12
C PHE A 180 -29.05 35.35 -14.06
N ARG A 181 -27.87 35.71 -13.55
CA ARG A 181 -26.80 36.32 -14.36
C ARG A 181 -25.86 35.22 -14.86
N TYR A 182 -25.91 34.92 -16.15
CA TYR A 182 -25.12 33.85 -16.78
C TYR A 182 -23.61 33.98 -16.52
N LYS A 183 -23.07 35.21 -16.53
CA LYS A 183 -21.66 35.46 -16.21
C LYS A 183 -21.29 35.02 -14.78
N ASN A 184 -22.19 35.25 -13.82
CA ASN A 184 -21.98 34.82 -12.44
C ASN A 184 -22.11 33.29 -12.31
N HIS A 185 -23.03 32.66 -13.06
CA HIS A 185 -23.11 31.21 -13.19
C HIS A 185 -21.80 30.61 -13.69
N GLN A 186 -21.25 31.14 -14.78
CA GLN A 186 -19.97 30.67 -15.32
C GLN A 186 -18.86 30.73 -14.27
N VAL A 187 -18.73 31.84 -13.53
CA VAL A 187 -17.73 31.97 -12.44
C VAL A 187 -17.86 30.83 -11.43
N ARG A 188 -19.09 30.58 -10.95
CA ARG A 188 -19.34 29.57 -9.93
C ARG A 188 -19.06 28.17 -10.48
N MET A 189 -19.53 27.85 -11.68
CA MET A 189 -19.29 26.56 -12.31
C MET A 189 -17.81 26.30 -12.63
N ILE A 190 -17.09 27.30 -13.16
CA ILE A 190 -15.63 27.21 -13.39
C ILE A 190 -14.92 26.85 -12.08
N SER A 191 -15.27 27.51 -10.97
CA SER A 191 -14.69 27.20 -9.65
C SER A 191 -15.02 25.77 -9.18
N ARG A 192 -16.23 25.26 -9.48
CA ARG A 192 -16.57 23.85 -9.20
C ARG A 192 -15.73 22.89 -10.04
N PHE A 193 -15.60 23.13 -11.34
CA PHE A 193 -14.80 22.29 -12.23
C PHE A 193 -13.30 22.30 -11.89
N GLU A 194 -12.76 23.43 -11.44
CA GLU A 194 -11.37 23.53 -10.98
C GLU A 194 -11.07 22.58 -9.80
N SER A 195 -12.07 22.34 -8.94
CA SER A 195 -11.97 21.40 -7.82
C SER A 195 -11.74 19.96 -8.29
N PHE A 196 -12.27 19.59 -9.47
CA PHE A 196 -11.99 18.31 -10.15
C PHE A 196 -10.65 18.30 -10.87
N GLY A 197 -9.95 19.44 -10.98
CA GLY A 197 -8.76 19.58 -11.81
C GLY A 197 -9.05 19.88 -13.27
N ILE A 198 -10.24 20.42 -13.57
CA ILE A 198 -10.67 20.78 -14.91
C ILE A 198 -10.50 22.29 -15.07
N GLN A 199 -9.69 22.71 -16.04
CA GLN A 199 -9.46 24.11 -16.38
C GLN A 199 -10.48 24.55 -17.42
N LEU A 200 -11.38 25.46 -17.02
CA LEU A 200 -12.40 26.02 -17.89
C LEU A 200 -12.29 27.55 -17.90
N ASN A 201 -12.32 28.14 -19.10
CA ASN A 201 -12.31 29.58 -19.27
C ASN A 201 -13.73 30.12 -19.52
N PHE A 202 -13.88 31.44 -19.51
CA PHE A 202 -15.12 32.05 -19.96
C PHE A 202 -15.35 31.78 -21.44
N HIS A 203 -16.60 31.46 -21.79
CA HIS A 203 -17.02 31.24 -23.16
C HIS A 203 -18.34 31.98 -23.45
N PRO A 204 -18.66 32.23 -24.73
CA PRO A 204 -20.01 32.65 -25.13
C PRO A 204 -21.06 31.70 -24.56
N ARG A 205 -22.27 32.20 -24.30
CA ARG A 205 -23.34 31.45 -23.61
C ARG A 205 -23.58 30.06 -24.19
N ASN A 206 -23.76 29.98 -25.51
CA ASN A 206 -24.05 28.71 -26.17
C ASN A 206 -22.89 27.73 -26.06
N ASP A 207 -21.65 28.19 -26.24
CA ASP A 207 -20.46 27.33 -26.14
C ASP A 207 -20.25 26.84 -24.71
N PHE A 208 -20.40 27.72 -23.71
CA PHE A 208 -20.28 27.33 -22.30
C PHE A 208 -21.37 26.32 -21.93
N TYR A 209 -22.60 26.52 -22.39
CA TYR A 209 -23.69 25.59 -22.18
C TYR A 209 -23.34 24.20 -22.74
N GLU A 210 -22.85 24.09 -23.98
CA GLU A 210 -22.46 22.79 -24.53
C GLU A 210 -21.30 22.15 -23.75
N ILE A 211 -20.24 22.91 -23.46
CA ILE A 211 -19.07 22.42 -22.71
C ILE A 211 -19.46 21.91 -21.32
N GLU A 212 -20.24 22.69 -20.58
CA GLU A 212 -20.74 22.30 -19.26
C GLU A 212 -21.54 21.00 -19.33
N GLY A 213 -22.38 20.83 -20.35
CA GLY A 213 -23.16 19.60 -20.54
C GLY A 213 -22.27 18.38 -20.69
N GLN A 214 -21.27 18.48 -21.57
CA GLN A 214 -20.31 17.40 -21.81
C GLN A 214 -19.45 17.10 -20.57
N LEU A 215 -19.07 18.11 -19.80
CA LEU A 215 -18.33 17.92 -18.54
C LEU A 215 -19.17 17.19 -17.48
N LEU A 216 -20.44 17.57 -17.34
CA LEU A 216 -21.35 16.91 -16.39
C LEU A 216 -21.60 15.44 -16.79
N GLU A 217 -21.77 15.17 -18.08
CA GLU A 217 -21.89 13.81 -18.61
C GLU A 217 -20.61 13.01 -18.36
N LEU A 218 -19.43 13.58 -18.63
CA LEU A 218 -18.15 12.95 -18.35
C LEU A 218 -18.01 12.55 -16.88
N ILE A 219 -18.32 13.45 -15.94
CA ILE A 219 -18.29 13.16 -14.50
C ILE A 219 -19.28 12.04 -14.14
N SER A 220 -20.48 12.05 -14.71
CA SER A 220 -21.48 11.00 -14.50
C SER A 220 -20.98 9.64 -14.97
N THR A 221 -20.40 9.57 -16.17
CA THR A 221 -19.83 8.35 -16.75
C THR A 221 -18.66 7.82 -15.91
N ILE A 222 -17.78 8.70 -15.43
CA ILE A 222 -16.71 8.32 -14.49
C ILE A 222 -17.29 7.74 -13.20
N ASN A 223 -18.30 8.38 -12.62
CA ASN A 223 -18.93 7.90 -11.39
C ASN A 223 -19.54 6.50 -11.57
N GLN A 224 -20.17 6.25 -12.72
CA GLN A 224 -20.75 4.95 -13.03
C GLN A 224 -19.68 3.87 -13.24
N ALA A 225 -18.56 4.20 -13.90
CA ALA A 225 -17.51 3.25 -14.22
C ALA A 225 -16.61 2.91 -13.02
N PHE A 226 -16.30 3.89 -12.18
CA PHE A 226 -15.25 3.77 -11.16
C PHE A 226 -15.75 3.91 -9.71
N CYS A 227 -17.00 4.30 -9.48
CA CYS A 227 -17.50 4.64 -8.15
C CYS A 227 -18.74 3.83 -7.70
N THR A 228 -18.93 2.63 -8.24
CA THR A 228 -20.16 1.80 -8.12
C THR A 228 -20.63 1.50 -6.69
N ASP A 229 -19.72 1.32 -5.73
CA ASP A 229 -20.07 0.94 -4.35
C ASP A 229 -20.22 2.14 -3.40
N SER A 230 -20.02 3.35 -3.91
CA SER A 230 -20.05 4.56 -3.11
C SER A 230 -21.44 5.20 -3.16
N MET A 231 -21.99 5.59 -2.00
CA MET A 231 -23.18 6.45 -1.91
C MET A 231 -22.87 7.86 -2.49
N LEU A 232 -22.57 7.93 -3.79
CA LEU A 232 -22.42 9.17 -4.53
C LEU A 232 -23.81 9.58 -5.04
N PRO A 233 -24.20 10.85 -4.86
CA PRO A 233 -25.39 11.35 -5.51
C PRO A 233 -25.17 11.41 -7.02
N ASN A 234 -26.19 11.01 -7.79
CA ASN A 234 -26.19 11.21 -9.23
C ASN A 234 -26.08 12.70 -9.58
N ILE A 235 -25.47 13.02 -10.71
CA ILE A 235 -25.40 14.39 -11.20
C ILE A 235 -26.81 14.88 -11.54
N VAL A 236 -27.18 16.04 -11.01
CA VAL A 236 -28.51 16.63 -11.21
C VAL A 236 -28.65 17.14 -12.65
N HIS A 237 -29.83 16.93 -13.24
CA HIS A 237 -30.13 17.49 -14.56
C HIS A 237 -30.32 19.01 -14.47
N ARG A 238 -29.56 19.75 -15.29
CA ARG A 238 -29.69 21.20 -15.44
C ARG A 238 -30.95 21.57 -16.23
N LYS A 239 -31.59 22.68 -15.86
CA LYS A 239 -32.81 23.22 -16.46
C LYS A 239 -32.62 24.64 -17.00
N TYR A 240 -31.48 25.26 -16.71
CA TYR A 240 -31.08 26.57 -17.21
C TYR A 240 -30.46 26.45 -18.61
N ILE A 241 -30.57 27.53 -19.40
CA ILE A 241 -29.95 27.72 -20.72
C ILE A 241 -29.02 28.92 -20.63
#